data_AF-A0A2G1W6G1-F1
#
_entry.id   AF-A0A2G1W6G1-F1
#
_cell.length_a   1.000
_cell.length_b   1.000
_cell.length_c   1.000
_cell.angle_alpha   90.00
_cell.angle_beta   90.00
_cell.angle_gamma   90.00
#
_symmetry.space_group_name_H-M   'P 1'
#
loop_
_entity.id
_entity.type
_entity.pdbx_description
1 polymer ?
#
loop_
_entity_poly.entity_id
_entity_poly.type
_entity_poly.pdbx_seq_one_letter_code
_entity_poly.pdbx_strand_id
1 'polypeptide(L)'
;MWIIDAAGDLIHLSPAMAEWLGESTETDDSQTVETIAEHWVDALRPDPSIRFRGHHTRRITLSKPPGSSKNPGGSSQSDTASTEVAHWVSLGDSGYTVGCIGEFLRDADVPLSDWLGEGGLRQESLLSELIAKHQSSNARTADILPAGESDAAELLRHRVNAATSMRCHLGLFAPTNSSSRELALRLHDASAPGEPITIVDGALMDAELLEAYAAPAIHSISQEDGHRSNATLLIERLDEMPDDAQLKLTQWVDVFGDHLRLIGLLDPARVADNHSQPGEPDDPLDAQIAELTHMPQAVTGIAKPLMNLMRAMPISIPRLRDRREDIPALALALLREAHRASQSQKRTSDSDPPRLGRDAIDALTMYPWPNDFDELAEAMTSALSRVVGDRIGREHLPLVIRSFRVGPNATSERESEPEKADNNFRIDSLDDAVQKYERELIDRAMDASQGNKAEAARRLGISRARLLRKLDG
;
A
#
# COMPACT_ATOMS: atom_id res chain seq x y z
N MET A 1 7.39 -15.36 -17.22
CA MET A 1 6.06 -14.89 -16.81
C MET A 1 6.20 -14.11 -15.52
N TRP A 2 5.39 -13.08 -15.33
CA TRP A 2 5.29 -12.31 -14.11
C TRP A 2 3.83 -11.94 -13.84
N ILE A 3 3.54 -11.53 -12.61
CA ILE A 3 2.20 -11.11 -12.21
C ILE A 3 2.29 -9.73 -11.54
N ILE A 4 1.33 -8.89 -11.86
CA ILE A 4 1.17 -7.54 -11.34
C ILE A 4 -0.23 -7.44 -10.71
N ASP A 5 -0.33 -6.81 -9.56
CA ASP A 5 -1.61 -6.58 -8.88
C ASP A 5 -2.36 -5.35 -9.41
N ALA A 6 -3.48 -5.03 -8.76
CA ALA A 6 -4.30 -3.87 -9.09
C ALA A 6 -3.63 -2.52 -8.75
N ALA A 7 -2.67 -2.50 -7.82
CA ALA A 7 -1.89 -1.32 -7.47
C ALA A 7 -0.75 -1.05 -8.47
N GLY A 8 -0.43 -2.04 -9.32
CA GLY A 8 0.64 -1.96 -10.31
C GLY A 8 1.97 -2.47 -9.78
N ASP A 9 1.96 -3.24 -8.70
CA ASP A 9 3.13 -3.80 -8.05
C ASP A 9 3.41 -5.22 -8.55
N LEU A 10 4.70 -5.53 -8.74
CA LEU A 10 5.15 -6.84 -9.17
C LEU A 10 5.01 -7.82 -8.00
N ILE A 11 4.07 -8.76 -8.10
CA ILE A 11 3.80 -9.73 -7.02
C ILE A 11 4.50 -11.07 -7.24
N HIS A 12 4.86 -11.39 -8.48
CA HIS A 12 5.54 -12.64 -8.80
C HIS A 12 6.40 -12.54 -10.05
N LEU A 13 7.54 -13.21 -10.03
CA LEU A 13 8.41 -13.39 -11.17
C LEU A 13 8.83 -14.86 -11.27
N SER A 14 8.61 -15.49 -12.43
CA SER A 14 8.97 -16.90 -12.64
C SER A 14 10.50 -17.08 -12.68
N PRO A 15 11.07 -18.23 -12.26
CA PRO A 15 12.51 -18.46 -12.26
C PRO A 15 13.19 -18.25 -13.64
N ALA A 16 12.54 -18.69 -14.72
CA ALA A 16 13.04 -18.47 -16.09
C ALA A 16 13.05 -16.98 -16.50
N MET A 17 12.13 -16.18 -15.93
CA MET A 17 12.11 -14.73 -16.13
C MET A 17 13.21 -14.05 -15.32
N ALA A 18 13.51 -14.51 -14.10
CA ALA A 18 14.61 -13.98 -13.29
C ALA A 18 15.95 -14.19 -14.00
N GLU A 19 16.16 -15.41 -14.49
CA GLU A 19 17.34 -15.77 -15.28
C GLU A 19 17.44 -14.93 -16.58
N TRP A 20 16.32 -14.72 -17.27
CA TRP A 20 16.28 -13.88 -18.48
C TRP A 20 16.59 -12.40 -18.21
N LEU A 21 16.16 -11.87 -17.07
CA LEU A 21 16.52 -10.51 -16.61
C LEU A 21 17.99 -10.39 -16.17
N GLY A 22 18.73 -11.51 -16.13
CA GLY A 22 20.12 -11.54 -15.69
C GLY A 22 20.30 -11.47 -14.17
N GLU A 23 19.23 -11.71 -13.41
CA GLU A 23 19.28 -11.86 -11.96
C GLU A 23 19.76 -13.27 -11.60
N SER A 24 20.72 -13.36 -10.68
CA SER A 24 21.35 -14.65 -10.35
C SER A 24 20.40 -15.46 -9.46
N THR A 25 19.90 -16.59 -9.94
CA THR A 25 19.08 -17.53 -9.17
C THR A 25 19.91 -18.44 -8.26
N GLU A 26 21.24 -18.25 -8.21
CA GLU A 26 22.10 -18.96 -7.26
C GLU A 26 22.04 -18.28 -5.88
N THR A 27 21.43 -19.00 -4.93
CA THR A 27 21.49 -18.82 -3.48
C THR A 27 20.79 -17.59 -2.91
N ASP A 28 19.47 -17.70 -2.76
CA ASP A 28 18.74 -17.83 -1.48
C ASP A 28 17.26 -17.47 -1.78
N ASP A 29 16.30 -18.27 -1.32
CA ASP A 29 14.84 -18.02 -1.48
C ASP A 29 14.38 -16.71 -0.75
N SER A 30 15.35 -15.90 -0.28
CA SER A 30 15.21 -14.70 0.53
C SER A 30 15.27 -13.39 -0.26
N GLN A 31 15.53 -13.42 -1.57
CA GLN A 31 15.30 -12.23 -2.41
C GLN A 31 13.79 -12.10 -2.69
N THR A 32 13.15 -11.26 -1.87
CA THR A 32 11.79 -10.75 -2.06
C THR A 32 11.64 -10.16 -3.47
N VAL A 33 10.47 -10.38 -4.09
CA VAL A 33 10.10 -9.80 -5.40
C VAL A 33 10.35 -8.29 -5.44
N GLU A 34 10.23 -7.61 -4.29
CA GLU A 34 10.57 -6.20 -4.06
C GLU A 34 11.98 -5.78 -4.49
N THR A 35 13.00 -6.62 -4.29
CA THR A 35 14.40 -6.24 -4.59
C THR A 35 14.73 -6.40 -6.08
N ILE A 36 14.05 -7.31 -6.77
CA ILE A 36 14.15 -7.50 -8.22
C ILE A 36 13.31 -6.43 -8.96
N ALA A 37 12.27 -5.91 -8.30
CA ALA A 37 11.22 -5.07 -8.85
C ALA A 37 11.62 -3.61 -9.14
N GLU A 38 12.36 -2.92 -8.26
CA GLU A 38 12.53 -1.44 -8.38
C GLU A 38 13.06 -0.97 -9.75
N HIS A 39 13.94 -1.73 -10.38
CA HIS A 39 14.56 -1.35 -11.67
C HIS A 39 13.75 -1.76 -12.90
N TRP A 40 12.91 -2.79 -12.78
CA TRP A 40 12.22 -3.42 -13.92
C TRP A 40 10.71 -3.18 -13.94
N VAL A 41 10.10 -2.76 -12.81
CA VAL A 41 8.65 -2.56 -12.66
C VAL A 41 8.08 -1.68 -13.74
N ASP A 42 8.68 -0.52 -14.02
CA ASP A 42 8.16 0.41 -15.03
C ASP A 42 8.16 -0.17 -16.45
N ALA A 43 9.13 -1.03 -16.77
CA ALA A 43 9.19 -1.69 -18.07
C ALA A 43 8.27 -2.91 -18.18
N LEU A 44 7.98 -3.55 -17.04
CA LEU A 44 7.12 -4.74 -16.94
C LEU A 44 5.65 -4.40 -16.66
N ARG A 45 5.35 -3.14 -16.31
CA ARG A 45 3.99 -2.64 -16.06
C ARG A 45 3.12 -2.72 -17.33
N PRO A 46 1.88 -3.20 -17.21
CA PRO A 46 0.96 -3.21 -18.33
C PRO A 46 0.53 -1.78 -18.68
N ASP A 47 0.14 -1.59 -19.94
CA ASP A 47 -0.55 -0.37 -20.34
C ASP A 47 -1.90 -0.25 -19.61
N PRO A 48 -2.29 0.94 -19.11
CA PRO A 48 -3.58 1.12 -18.42
C PRO A 48 -4.79 0.64 -19.22
N SER A 49 -4.69 0.63 -20.56
CA SER A 49 -5.74 0.15 -21.45
C SER A 49 -6.06 -1.35 -21.32
N ILE A 50 -5.18 -2.14 -20.69
CA ILE A 50 -5.41 -3.58 -20.50
C ILE A 50 -6.67 -3.87 -19.68
N ARG A 51 -7.02 -2.98 -18.75
CA ARG A 51 -8.21 -3.11 -17.89
C ARG A 51 -9.51 -3.11 -18.71
N PHE A 52 -9.48 -2.52 -19.90
CA PHE A 52 -10.63 -2.43 -20.80
C PHE A 52 -10.61 -3.49 -21.91
N ARG A 53 -9.41 -3.87 -22.38
CA ARG A 53 -9.23 -4.82 -23.50
C ARG A 53 -9.10 -6.27 -23.04
N GLY A 54 -8.83 -6.50 -21.75
CA GLY A 54 -8.57 -7.82 -21.19
C GLY A 54 -7.17 -8.36 -21.54
N HIS A 55 -6.51 -7.85 -22.58
CA HIS A 55 -5.16 -8.24 -22.99
C HIS A 55 -4.44 -7.09 -23.71
N HIS A 56 -3.11 -7.11 -23.72
CA HIS A 56 -2.27 -6.11 -24.35
C HIS A 56 -0.93 -6.70 -24.81
N THR A 57 -0.52 -6.44 -26.05
CA THR A 57 0.80 -6.84 -26.57
C THR A 57 1.63 -5.60 -26.85
N ARG A 58 2.85 -5.56 -26.33
CA ARG A 58 3.80 -4.48 -26.60
C ARG A 58 5.23 -4.99 -26.60
N ARG A 59 6.05 -4.36 -27.46
CA ARG A 59 7.50 -4.56 -27.40
C ARG A 59 8.08 -3.82 -26.20
N ILE A 60 8.77 -4.55 -25.35
CA ILE A 60 9.57 -4.01 -24.26
C ILE A 60 11.03 -4.03 -24.67
N THR A 61 11.74 -2.94 -24.36
CA THR A 61 13.17 -2.85 -24.57
C THR A 61 13.80 -2.74 -23.20
N LEU A 62 14.57 -3.75 -22.82
CA LEU A 62 15.27 -3.78 -21.54
C LEU A 62 16.74 -3.48 -21.76
N SER A 63 17.22 -2.43 -21.09
CA SER A 63 18.63 -2.06 -21.04
C SER A 63 19.24 -2.67 -19.79
N LYS A 64 20.32 -3.45 -19.91
CA LYS A 64 21.00 -4.03 -18.74
C LYS A 64 21.47 -2.89 -17.80
N PRO A 65 21.26 -2.98 -16.47
CA PRO A 65 21.68 -1.91 -15.57
C PRO A 65 23.21 -1.74 -15.61
N PRO A 66 23.71 -0.49 -15.54
CA PRO A 66 25.15 -0.22 -15.57
C PRO A 66 25.80 -0.69 -14.27
N GLY A 67 26.40 -1.89 -14.28
CA GLY A 67 27.09 -2.41 -13.09
C GLY A 67 27.29 -3.93 -13.00
N SER A 68 26.65 -4.75 -13.85
CA SER A 68 26.90 -6.21 -13.83
C SER A 68 28.32 -6.51 -14.32
N SER A 69 29.24 -6.72 -13.37
CA SER A 69 30.67 -6.90 -13.60
C SER A 69 30.99 -8.08 -14.54
N LYS A 70 31.98 -7.82 -15.41
CA LYS A 70 32.74 -8.72 -16.27
C LYS A 70 33.08 -10.06 -15.60
N ASN A 71 32.68 -11.16 -16.24
CA ASN A 71 33.39 -12.44 -16.09
C ASN A 71 34.75 -12.36 -16.83
N PRO A 72 35.88 -12.74 -16.21
CA PRO A 72 37.17 -12.75 -16.88
C PRO A 72 37.33 -14.05 -17.67
N GLY A 73 36.81 -14.08 -18.90
CA GLY A 73 36.98 -15.23 -19.78
C GLY A 73 35.79 -15.47 -20.69
N GLY A 74 35.52 -14.54 -21.60
CA GLY A 74 34.48 -14.69 -22.60
C GLY A 74 34.50 -13.49 -23.53
N SER A 75 34.53 -13.75 -24.83
CA SER A 75 34.52 -12.76 -25.91
C SER A 75 33.52 -11.62 -25.68
N SER A 76 33.91 -10.41 -26.09
CA SER A 76 33.06 -9.21 -26.08
C SER A 76 31.70 -9.46 -26.74
N GLN A 77 30.68 -9.75 -25.94
CA GLN A 77 29.29 -9.58 -26.34
C GLN A 77 28.92 -8.13 -26.03
N SER A 78 28.52 -7.44 -27.08
CA SER A 78 28.00 -6.08 -27.09
C SER A 78 26.89 -5.87 -26.05
N ASP A 79 26.90 -4.71 -25.39
CA ASP A 79 25.76 -4.13 -24.67
C ASP A 79 24.58 -3.90 -25.65
N THR A 80 23.88 -4.96 -26.02
CA THR A 80 22.67 -4.89 -26.84
C THR A 80 21.46 -4.98 -25.94
N ALA A 81 20.71 -3.89 -25.84
CA ALA A 81 19.38 -3.90 -25.25
C ALA A 81 18.54 -5.00 -25.93
N SER A 82 17.99 -5.93 -25.13
CA SER A 82 17.09 -6.95 -25.65
C SER A 82 15.73 -6.32 -25.86
N THR A 83 15.24 -6.36 -27.10
CA THR A 83 13.87 -5.96 -27.41
C THR A 83 13.06 -7.21 -27.63
N GLU A 84 12.14 -7.49 -26.71
CA GLU A 84 11.26 -8.65 -26.76
C GLU A 84 9.80 -8.21 -26.88
N VAL A 85 8.96 -9.09 -27.42
CA VAL A 85 7.51 -8.88 -27.39
C VAL A 85 6.98 -9.43 -26.06
N ALA A 86 6.42 -8.54 -25.26
CA ALA A 86 5.70 -8.89 -24.06
C ALA A 86 4.19 -8.84 -24.34
N HIS A 87 3.47 -9.78 -23.74
CA HIS A 87 2.03 -9.86 -23.77
C HIS A 87 1.52 -9.89 -22.34
N TRP A 88 0.47 -9.13 -22.07
CA TRP A 88 -0.18 -9.02 -20.78
C TRP A 88 -1.63 -9.43 -20.92
N VAL A 89 -2.16 -10.14 -19.93
CA VAL A 89 -3.57 -10.54 -19.86
C VAL A 89 -4.13 -10.15 -18.50
N SER A 90 -5.24 -9.41 -18.50
CA SER A 90 -6.04 -9.11 -17.32
C SER A 90 -6.84 -10.35 -16.93
N LEU A 91 -6.74 -10.75 -15.67
CA LEU A 91 -7.47 -11.90 -15.14
C LEU A 91 -8.87 -11.47 -14.66
N GLY A 92 -9.73 -11.08 -15.61
CA GLY A 92 -11.10 -10.63 -15.33
C GLY A 92 -11.17 -9.46 -14.33
N ASP A 93 -12.19 -9.46 -13.47
CA ASP A 93 -12.47 -8.40 -12.48
C ASP A 93 -11.56 -8.44 -11.25
N SER A 94 -10.64 -9.40 -11.18
CA SER A 94 -9.75 -9.58 -10.02
C SER A 94 -8.69 -8.48 -9.89
N GLY A 95 -8.50 -7.67 -10.94
CA GLY A 95 -7.51 -6.59 -10.99
C GLY A 95 -6.06 -7.05 -11.20
N TYR A 96 -5.80 -8.35 -11.28
CA TYR A 96 -4.47 -8.89 -11.55
C TYR A 96 -4.18 -8.94 -13.05
N THR A 97 -2.93 -8.66 -13.39
CA THR A 97 -2.43 -8.76 -14.76
C THR A 97 -1.24 -9.73 -14.81
N VAL A 98 -1.30 -10.69 -15.72
CA VAL A 98 -0.20 -11.62 -15.99
C VAL A 98 0.55 -11.16 -17.23
N GLY A 99 1.86 -11.00 -17.12
CA GLY A 99 2.73 -10.72 -18.26
C GLY A 99 3.61 -11.93 -18.65
N CYS A 100 3.81 -12.12 -19.94
CA CYS A 100 4.72 -13.13 -20.50
C CYS A 100 5.50 -12.60 -21.71
N ILE A 101 6.66 -13.18 -21.98
CA ILE A 101 7.47 -12.90 -23.17
C ILE A 101 7.40 -14.12 -24.08
N GLY A 102 7.26 -13.89 -25.39
CA GLY A 102 7.21 -14.96 -26.39
C GLY A 102 6.93 -14.46 -27.81
N GLU A 103 6.90 -15.40 -28.76
CA GLU A 103 6.44 -15.13 -30.13
C GLU A 103 4.92 -15.32 -30.21
N PHE A 104 4.16 -14.22 -30.33
CA PHE A 104 2.70 -14.25 -30.37
C PHE A 104 2.18 -14.12 -31.82
N LEU A 105 1.40 -15.11 -32.27
CA LEU A 105 0.77 -15.14 -33.59
C LEU A 105 -0.63 -14.49 -33.53
N ARG A 106 -0.71 -13.16 -33.63
CA ARG A 106 -1.92 -12.32 -33.82
C ARG A 106 -3.08 -12.49 -32.82
N ASP A 107 -3.34 -11.40 -32.10
CA ASP A 107 -4.24 -11.22 -30.95
C ASP A 107 -5.75 -11.17 -31.27
N ALA A 108 -6.33 -12.15 -31.96
CA ALA A 108 -7.79 -12.24 -32.05
C ALA A 108 -8.28 -13.66 -31.74
N ASP A 109 -8.96 -13.77 -30.60
CA ASP A 109 -9.83 -14.90 -30.21
C ASP A 109 -9.14 -16.23 -29.87
N VAL A 110 -8.06 -16.20 -29.08
CA VAL A 110 -7.54 -17.42 -28.44
C VAL A 110 -8.05 -17.48 -27.00
N PRO A 111 -8.82 -18.51 -26.58
CA PRO A 111 -9.26 -18.70 -25.20
C PRO A 111 -8.07 -18.87 -24.25
N LEU A 112 -8.12 -18.31 -23.02
CA LEU A 112 -7.02 -18.34 -22.02
C LEU A 112 -6.39 -19.74 -21.83
N SER A 113 -7.20 -20.81 -21.95
CA SER A 113 -6.78 -22.21 -21.87
C SER A 113 -5.77 -22.62 -22.96
N ASP A 114 -5.87 -22.02 -24.15
CA ASP A 114 -5.06 -22.32 -25.32
C ASP A 114 -3.76 -21.49 -25.35
N TRP A 115 -3.68 -20.39 -24.57
CA TRP A 115 -2.50 -19.52 -24.47
C TRP A 115 -1.31 -20.16 -23.75
N LEU A 116 -1.59 -21.04 -22.80
CA LEU A 116 -0.55 -21.66 -21.96
C LEU A 116 -0.12 -23.05 -22.49
N GLY A 117 -0.58 -23.42 -23.69
CA GLY A 117 -0.25 -24.68 -24.38
C GLY A 117 -0.66 -25.94 -23.59
N GLU A 118 -0.04 -27.10 -23.89
CA GLU A 118 -0.30 -28.36 -23.15
C GLU A 118 0.06 -28.30 -21.65
N GLY A 119 0.78 -27.27 -21.21
CA GLY A 119 1.08 -26.98 -19.80
C GLY A 119 0.04 -26.08 -19.10
N GLY A 120 -0.98 -25.62 -19.83
CA GLY A 120 -1.83 -24.52 -19.41
C GLY A 120 -2.70 -24.75 -18.21
N LEU A 121 -3.24 -25.95 -18.06
CA LEU A 121 -4.00 -26.34 -16.87
C LEU A 121 -3.19 -26.24 -15.57
N ARG A 122 -1.87 -26.51 -15.62
CA ARG A 122 -1.00 -26.40 -14.44
C ARG A 122 -0.68 -24.95 -14.11
N GLN A 123 -0.44 -24.11 -15.11
CA GLN A 123 -0.14 -22.69 -14.92
C GLN A 123 -1.39 -21.89 -14.55
N GLU A 124 -2.55 -22.21 -15.12
CA GLU A 124 -3.86 -21.65 -14.76
C GLU A 124 -4.28 -22.07 -13.35
N SER A 125 -4.07 -23.35 -12.98
CA SER A 125 -4.29 -23.81 -11.60
C SER A 125 -3.35 -23.11 -10.62
N LEU A 126 -2.06 -22.94 -10.97
CA LEU A 126 -1.09 -22.22 -10.13
C LEU A 126 -1.46 -20.74 -10.00
N LEU A 127 -1.86 -20.08 -11.09
CA LEU A 127 -2.31 -18.69 -11.10
C LEU A 127 -3.56 -18.48 -10.26
N SER A 128 -4.55 -19.35 -10.45
CA SER A 128 -5.78 -19.34 -9.65
C SER A 128 -5.49 -19.62 -8.18
N GLU A 129 -4.57 -20.54 -7.88
CA GLU A 129 -4.12 -20.84 -6.52
C GLU A 129 -3.38 -19.66 -5.89
N LEU A 130 -2.52 -18.94 -6.64
CA LEU A 130 -1.82 -17.75 -6.16
C LEU A 130 -2.76 -16.57 -5.92
N ILE A 131 -3.73 -16.33 -6.80
CA ILE A 131 -4.74 -15.28 -6.63
C ILE A 131 -5.67 -15.61 -5.47
N ALA A 132 -6.17 -16.85 -5.41
CA ALA A 132 -6.98 -17.30 -4.29
C ALA A 132 -6.20 -17.23 -2.96
N LYS A 133 -4.89 -17.51 -2.99
CA LYS A 133 -4.01 -17.39 -1.82
C LYS A 133 -3.82 -15.92 -1.42
N HIS A 134 -3.59 -15.02 -2.36
CA HIS A 134 -3.45 -13.58 -2.08
C HIS A 134 -4.76 -12.98 -1.56
N GLN A 135 -5.89 -13.28 -2.21
CA GLN A 135 -7.23 -12.88 -1.74
C GLN A 135 -7.56 -13.48 -0.37
N SER A 136 -7.25 -14.76 -0.13
CA SER A 136 -7.43 -15.40 1.17
C SER A 136 -6.55 -14.75 2.25
N SER A 137 -5.29 -14.43 1.93
CA SER A 137 -4.37 -13.80 2.88
C SER A 137 -4.89 -12.41 3.26
N ASN A 138 -5.29 -11.59 2.27
CA ASN A 138 -5.76 -10.23 2.51
C ASN A 138 -7.14 -10.21 3.21
N ALA A 139 -8.05 -11.13 2.86
CA ALA A 139 -9.33 -11.28 3.54
C ALA A 139 -9.15 -11.67 5.03
N ARG A 140 -8.17 -12.53 5.35
CA ARG A 140 -7.85 -12.91 6.73
C ARG A 140 -7.18 -11.77 7.49
N THR A 141 -6.36 -10.96 6.83
CA THR A 141 -5.79 -9.75 7.42
C THR A 141 -6.88 -8.74 7.79
N ALA A 142 -7.91 -8.59 6.96
CA ALA A 142 -9.09 -7.78 7.29
C ALA A 142 -9.88 -8.31 8.51
N ASP A 143 -9.90 -9.63 8.75
CA ASP A 143 -10.52 -10.22 9.95
C ASP A 143 -9.77 -9.85 11.24
N ILE A 144 -8.47 -9.55 11.14
CA ILE A 144 -7.63 -9.18 12.28
C ILE A 144 -7.82 -7.70 12.63
N LEU A 145 -8.13 -6.84 11.66
CA LEU A 145 -8.28 -5.39 11.85
C LEU A 145 -9.24 -5.00 13.00
N PRO A 146 -10.43 -5.63 13.18
CA PRO A 146 -11.32 -5.33 14.30
C PRO A 146 -10.93 -6.06 15.61
N ALA A 147 -9.86 -6.85 15.67
CA ALA A 147 -9.44 -7.52 16.89
C ALA A 147 -8.86 -6.55 17.93
N GLY A 148 -8.85 -6.95 19.21
CA GLY A 148 -8.42 -6.12 20.34
C GLY A 148 -9.42 -6.09 21.48
N GLU A 149 -9.03 -5.56 22.63
CA GLU A 149 -9.87 -5.37 23.82
C GLU A 149 -10.13 -3.88 24.13
N SER A 150 -9.54 -2.96 23.36
CA SER A 150 -9.85 -1.53 23.51
C SER A 150 -11.31 -1.20 23.18
N ASP A 151 -11.83 -0.13 23.79
CA ASP A 151 -13.18 0.39 23.50
C ASP A 151 -13.36 0.68 22.00
N ALA A 152 -12.30 1.17 21.34
CA ALA A 152 -12.29 1.45 19.91
C ALA A 152 -12.39 0.16 19.06
N ALA A 153 -11.70 -0.91 19.47
CA ALA A 153 -11.79 -2.21 18.81
C ALA A 153 -13.16 -2.88 19.03
N GLU A 154 -13.74 -2.76 20.23
CA GLU A 154 -15.10 -3.23 20.50
C GLU A 154 -16.13 -2.53 19.63
N LEU A 155 -16.08 -1.20 19.56
CA LEU A 155 -16.97 -0.40 18.72
C LEU A 155 -16.82 -0.78 17.24
N LEU A 156 -15.59 -0.89 16.74
CA LEU A 156 -15.30 -1.32 15.38
C LEU A 156 -15.90 -2.70 15.09
N ARG A 157 -15.72 -3.69 15.98
CA ARG A 157 -16.35 -5.01 15.85
C ARG A 157 -17.86 -4.94 15.76
N HIS A 158 -18.49 -4.17 16.64
CA HIS A 158 -19.95 -4.03 16.65
C HIS A 158 -20.47 -3.46 15.34
N ARG A 159 -19.78 -2.46 14.79
CA ARG A 159 -20.16 -1.83 13.51
C ARG A 159 -19.91 -2.74 12.32
N VAL A 160 -18.77 -3.43 12.28
CA VAL A 160 -18.46 -4.45 11.27
C VAL A 160 -19.53 -5.54 11.26
N ASN A 161 -19.91 -6.08 12.43
CA ASN A 161 -20.96 -7.10 12.54
C ASN A 161 -22.35 -6.60 12.12
N ALA A 162 -22.66 -5.33 12.37
CA ALA A 162 -23.90 -4.72 11.87
C ALA A 162 -23.88 -4.58 10.34
N ALA A 163 -22.76 -4.14 9.78
CA ALA A 163 -22.60 -3.94 8.34
C ALA A 163 -22.59 -5.25 7.54
N THR A 164 -22.12 -6.36 8.09
CA THR A 164 -22.21 -7.68 7.42
C THR A 164 -23.65 -8.19 7.29
N SER A 165 -24.58 -7.70 8.12
CA SER A 165 -25.94 -8.20 8.19
C SER A 165 -26.92 -7.47 7.27
N MET A 166 -26.49 -6.38 6.62
CA MET A 166 -27.40 -5.52 5.86
C MET A 166 -26.69 -4.89 4.65
N ARG A 167 -27.33 -5.01 3.47
CA ARG A 167 -26.92 -4.29 2.26
C ARG A 167 -27.31 -2.81 2.38
N CYS A 168 -26.33 -1.95 2.62
CA CYS A 168 -26.52 -0.50 2.77
C CYS A 168 -25.33 0.29 2.23
N HIS A 169 -25.52 1.59 1.97
CA HIS A 169 -24.41 2.50 1.75
C HIS A 169 -23.50 2.51 2.97
N LEU A 170 -22.19 2.43 2.73
CA LEU A 170 -21.20 2.25 3.78
C LEU A 170 -20.11 3.30 3.67
N GLY A 171 -19.84 4.02 4.76
CA GLY A 171 -18.68 4.89 4.88
C GLY A 171 -17.60 4.26 5.75
N LEU A 172 -16.44 3.98 5.17
CA LEU A 172 -15.24 3.53 5.87
C LEU A 172 -14.30 4.71 6.07
N PHE A 173 -14.12 5.09 7.33
CA PHE A 173 -13.32 6.24 7.72
C PHE A 173 -12.06 5.73 8.39
N ALA A 174 -10.98 5.74 7.64
CA ALA A 174 -9.78 5.02 7.99
C ALA A 174 -8.55 5.82 7.57
N PRO A 175 -7.49 5.81 8.38
CA PRO A 175 -6.20 6.34 7.96
C PRO A 175 -5.77 5.69 6.65
N THR A 176 -5.04 6.44 5.83
CA THR A 176 -4.29 5.84 4.71
C THR A 176 -3.46 4.65 5.22
N ASN A 177 -3.45 3.55 4.46
CA ASN A 177 -2.73 2.30 4.78
C ASN A 177 -3.24 1.53 6.03
N SER A 178 -4.55 1.31 6.10
CA SER A 178 -5.20 0.61 7.22
C SER A 178 -5.93 -0.68 6.81
N SER A 179 -5.59 -1.26 5.65
CA SER A 179 -6.32 -2.40 5.05
C SER A 179 -7.84 -2.17 4.95
N SER A 180 -8.28 -0.91 4.83
CA SER A 180 -9.69 -0.53 4.79
C SER A 180 -10.39 -1.02 3.54
N ARG A 181 -9.66 -1.16 2.43
CA ARG A 181 -10.15 -1.71 1.16
C ARG A 181 -10.51 -3.19 1.30
N GLU A 182 -9.63 -3.97 1.92
CA GLU A 182 -9.83 -5.40 2.16
C GLU A 182 -11.03 -5.61 3.10
N LEU A 183 -11.17 -4.77 4.13
CA LEU A 183 -12.37 -4.79 4.97
C LEU A 183 -13.64 -4.44 4.17
N ALA A 184 -13.58 -3.46 3.27
CA ALA A 184 -14.70 -3.08 2.41
C ALA A 184 -15.18 -4.25 1.55
N LEU A 185 -14.24 -4.94 0.89
CA LEU A 185 -14.52 -6.11 0.06
C LEU A 185 -15.13 -7.25 0.89
N ARG A 186 -14.59 -7.51 2.07
CA ARG A 186 -15.14 -8.53 2.98
C ARG A 186 -16.58 -8.20 3.41
N LEU A 187 -16.83 -6.93 3.74
CA LEU A 187 -18.16 -6.46 4.12
C LEU A 187 -19.13 -6.59 2.94
N HIS A 188 -18.69 -6.28 1.73
CA HIS A 188 -19.46 -6.49 0.50
C HIS A 188 -19.85 -7.97 0.34
N ASP A 189 -18.87 -8.87 0.33
CA ASP A 189 -19.09 -10.31 0.13
C ASP A 189 -20.04 -10.90 1.18
N ALA A 190 -19.94 -10.43 2.44
CA ALA A 190 -20.81 -10.88 3.52
C ALA A 190 -22.25 -10.34 3.41
N SER A 191 -22.41 -9.07 3.05
CA SER A 191 -23.72 -8.38 3.04
C SER A 191 -24.48 -8.49 1.73
N ALA A 192 -23.79 -8.76 0.62
CA ALA A 192 -24.33 -8.84 -0.73
C ALA A 192 -23.62 -9.93 -1.56
N PRO A 193 -23.71 -11.21 -1.15
CA PRO A 193 -22.97 -12.29 -1.82
C PRO A 193 -23.40 -12.44 -3.28
N GLY A 194 -22.42 -12.42 -4.20
CA GLY A 194 -22.64 -12.57 -5.64
C GLY A 194 -23.06 -11.28 -6.36
N GLU A 195 -23.16 -10.15 -5.66
CA GLU A 195 -23.38 -8.84 -6.28
C GLU A 195 -22.08 -8.33 -6.94
N PRO A 196 -22.12 -7.88 -8.21
CA PRO A 196 -20.94 -7.32 -8.86
C PRO A 196 -20.46 -6.05 -8.16
N ILE A 197 -19.15 -5.93 -8.01
CA ILE A 197 -18.47 -4.78 -7.42
C ILE A 197 -17.50 -4.15 -8.41
N THR A 198 -17.53 -2.83 -8.53
CA THR A 198 -16.57 -2.06 -9.33
C THR A 198 -15.80 -1.12 -8.42
N ILE A 199 -14.48 -1.19 -8.50
CA ILE A 199 -13.56 -0.44 -7.61
C ILE A 199 -13.01 0.76 -8.37
N VAL A 200 -13.26 1.94 -7.83
CA VAL A 200 -12.99 3.23 -8.47
C VAL A 200 -12.07 4.04 -7.58
N ASP A 201 -10.97 4.51 -8.12
CA ASP A 201 -10.08 5.45 -7.43
C ASP A 201 -10.58 6.88 -7.62
N GLY A 202 -11.26 7.44 -6.63
CA GLY A 202 -11.97 8.70 -6.73
C GLY A 202 -11.07 9.89 -7.09
N ALA A 203 -9.82 9.89 -6.63
CA ALA A 203 -8.86 10.96 -6.90
C ALA A 203 -8.53 11.13 -8.38
N LEU A 204 -8.72 10.08 -9.19
CA LEU A 204 -8.35 10.03 -10.60
C LEU A 204 -9.56 10.16 -11.54
N MET A 205 -10.76 10.42 -11.01
CA MET A 205 -12.01 10.27 -11.74
C MET A 205 -12.75 11.59 -11.87
N ASP A 206 -12.76 12.17 -13.07
CA ASP A 206 -13.74 13.18 -13.46
C ASP A 206 -15.10 12.51 -13.81
N ALA A 207 -16.11 13.31 -14.10
CA ALA A 207 -17.45 12.80 -14.39
C ALA A 207 -17.51 11.88 -15.63
N GLU A 208 -16.69 12.13 -16.66
CA GLU A 208 -16.68 11.35 -17.90
C GLU A 208 -15.95 10.01 -17.72
N LEU A 209 -14.80 10.03 -17.03
CA LEU A 209 -14.02 8.84 -16.68
C LEU A 209 -14.80 7.93 -15.74
N LEU A 210 -15.50 8.51 -14.74
CA LEU A 210 -16.37 7.76 -13.85
C LEU A 210 -17.46 7.03 -14.64
N GLU A 211 -18.11 7.70 -15.60
CA GLU A 211 -19.13 7.10 -16.46
C GLU A 211 -18.57 5.98 -17.34
N ALA A 212 -17.40 6.18 -17.94
CA ALA A 212 -16.74 5.15 -18.73
C ALA A 212 -16.33 3.93 -17.89
N TYR A 213 -15.82 4.16 -16.69
CA TYR A 213 -15.29 3.11 -15.82
C TYR A 213 -16.41 2.32 -15.11
N ALA A 214 -17.46 3.00 -14.64
CA ALA A 214 -18.61 2.36 -13.99
C ALA A 214 -19.67 1.84 -14.97
N ALA A 215 -19.51 2.07 -16.28
CA ALA A 215 -20.46 1.64 -17.31
C ALA A 215 -20.92 0.17 -17.18
N PRO A 216 -20.05 -0.83 -16.89
CA PRO A 216 -20.49 -2.21 -16.71
C PRO A 216 -21.48 -2.39 -15.56
N ALA A 217 -21.22 -1.74 -14.42
CA ALA A 217 -22.09 -1.77 -13.25
C ALA A 217 -23.41 -1.01 -13.50
N ILE A 218 -23.35 0.14 -14.17
CA ILE A 218 -24.55 0.91 -14.50
C ILE A 218 -25.42 0.19 -15.54
N HIS A 219 -24.80 -0.45 -16.54
CA HIS A 219 -25.51 -1.20 -17.56
C HIS A 219 -26.19 -2.45 -17.00
N SER A 220 -25.57 -3.16 -16.06
CA SER A 220 -26.16 -4.34 -15.41
C SER A 220 -27.43 -3.99 -14.62
N ILE A 221 -27.47 -2.82 -13.99
CA ILE A 221 -28.66 -2.32 -13.29
C ILE A 221 -29.75 -1.85 -14.27
N SER A 222 -29.36 -1.31 -15.42
CA SER A 222 -30.26 -0.65 -16.38
C SER A 222 -30.98 -1.58 -17.35
N GLN A 223 -30.71 -2.89 -17.34
CA GLN A 223 -31.30 -3.82 -18.31
C GLN A 223 -32.83 -3.91 -18.22
N GLU A 224 -33.48 -3.92 -19.39
CA GLU A 224 -34.94 -3.79 -19.56
C GLU A 224 -35.72 -5.11 -19.37
N ASP A 225 -35.05 -6.27 -19.30
CA ASP A 225 -35.68 -7.62 -19.29
C ASP A 225 -36.31 -8.02 -17.93
N GLY A 226 -36.74 -7.05 -17.13
CA GLY A 226 -37.58 -7.25 -15.94
C GLY A 226 -36.86 -7.70 -14.67
N HIS A 227 -35.57 -8.02 -14.71
CA HIS A 227 -34.73 -8.26 -13.54
C HIS A 227 -33.67 -7.17 -13.41
N ARG A 228 -33.99 -6.08 -12.69
CA ARG A 228 -32.96 -5.11 -12.29
C ARG A 228 -31.97 -5.81 -11.37
N SER A 229 -30.71 -5.92 -11.82
CA SER A 229 -29.63 -6.44 -11.00
C SER A 229 -29.15 -5.37 -10.02
N ASN A 230 -28.57 -5.79 -8.90
CA ASN A 230 -27.90 -4.88 -7.99
C ASN A 230 -26.43 -4.73 -8.42
N ALA A 231 -25.82 -3.59 -8.13
CA ALA A 231 -24.38 -3.42 -8.25
C ALA A 231 -23.83 -2.53 -7.12
N THR A 232 -22.57 -2.76 -6.79
CA THR A 232 -21.84 -2.00 -5.77
C THR A 232 -20.68 -1.23 -6.41
N LEU A 233 -20.56 0.05 -6.09
CA LEU A 233 -19.37 0.84 -6.38
C LEU A 233 -18.57 1.04 -5.10
N LEU A 234 -17.31 0.63 -5.11
CA LEU A 234 -16.33 0.91 -4.07
C LEU A 234 -15.49 2.11 -4.52
N ILE A 235 -15.64 3.24 -3.84
CA ILE A 235 -14.90 4.47 -4.15
C ILE A 235 -13.77 4.63 -3.15
N GLU A 236 -12.54 4.43 -3.62
CA GLU A 236 -11.32 4.72 -2.88
C GLU A 236 -11.06 6.24 -2.90
N ARG A 237 -10.52 6.79 -1.81
CA ARG A 237 -10.19 8.22 -1.68
C ARG A 237 -11.35 9.13 -2.12
N LEU A 238 -12.54 8.86 -1.59
CA LEU A 238 -13.74 9.60 -1.96
C LEU A 238 -13.62 11.10 -1.60
N ASP A 239 -12.83 11.42 -0.57
CA ASP A 239 -12.45 12.78 -0.17
C ASP A 239 -11.59 13.53 -1.19
N GLU A 240 -10.97 12.82 -2.14
CA GLU A 240 -10.18 13.40 -3.24
C GLU A 240 -10.97 13.52 -4.55
N MET A 241 -12.20 13.03 -4.58
CA MET A 241 -12.97 12.99 -5.82
C MET A 241 -13.35 14.41 -6.27
N PRO A 242 -13.15 14.78 -7.55
CA PRO A 242 -13.65 16.03 -8.11
C PRO A 242 -15.16 16.24 -7.92
N ASP A 243 -15.58 17.50 -7.71
CA ASP A 243 -16.97 17.87 -7.42
C ASP A 243 -17.99 17.40 -8.49
N ASP A 244 -17.59 17.41 -9.76
CA ASP A 244 -18.41 16.98 -10.89
C ASP A 244 -18.66 15.46 -10.87
N ALA A 245 -17.63 14.67 -10.54
CA ALA A 245 -17.76 13.22 -10.35
C ALA A 245 -18.63 12.89 -9.13
N GLN A 246 -18.48 13.63 -8.02
CA GLN A 246 -19.36 13.48 -6.86
C GLN A 246 -20.82 13.80 -7.16
N LEU A 247 -21.06 14.86 -7.95
CA LEU A 247 -22.40 15.22 -8.40
C LEU A 247 -23.01 14.10 -9.24
N LYS A 248 -22.23 13.51 -10.16
CA LYS A 248 -22.65 12.36 -10.98
C LYS A 248 -22.98 11.14 -10.12
N LEU A 249 -22.15 10.79 -9.13
CA LEU A 249 -22.44 9.71 -8.18
C LEU A 249 -23.76 9.93 -7.45
N THR A 250 -24.00 11.14 -6.96
CA THR A 250 -25.24 11.50 -6.28
C THR A 250 -26.45 11.31 -7.20
N GLN A 251 -26.36 11.78 -8.45
CA GLN A 251 -27.41 11.58 -9.45
C GLN A 251 -27.68 10.10 -9.73
N TRP A 252 -26.65 9.27 -9.80
CA TRP A 252 -26.83 7.83 -10.00
C TRP A 252 -27.51 7.16 -8.81
N VAL A 253 -27.15 7.52 -7.57
CA VAL A 253 -27.87 7.00 -6.39
C VAL A 253 -29.33 7.42 -6.42
N ASP A 254 -29.64 8.66 -6.80
CA ASP A 254 -31.02 9.12 -6.93
C ASP A 254 -31.81 8.40 -8.03
N VAL A 255 -31.16 8.09 -9.16
CA VAL A 255 -31.79 7.42 -10.32
C VAL A 255 -31.98 5.92 -10.09
N PHE A 256 -30.96 5.23 -9.57
CA PHE A 256 -30.97 3.78 -9.41
C PHE A 256 -31.49 3.33 -8.04
N GLY A 257 -31.55 4.25 -7.06
CA GLY A 257 -32.02 3.99 -5.70
C GLY A 257 -31.30 2.80 -5.08
N ASP A 258 -32.09 1.91 -4.48
CA ASP A 258 -31.59 0.72 -3.79
C ASP A 258 -30.81 -0.25 -4.69
N HIS A 259 -30.89 -0.16 -6.01
CA HIS A 259 -30.11 -1.06 -6.89
C HIS A 259 -28.63 -0.71 -6.94
N LEU A 260 -28.26 0.54 -6.67
CA LEU A 260 -26.87 0.99 -6.62
C LEU A 260 -26.42 1.18 -5.18
N ARG A 261 -25.47 0.36 -4.73
CA ARG A 261 -24.81 0.52 -3.44
C ARG A 261 -23.52 1.29 -3.61
N LEU A 262 -23.22 2.17 -2.67
CA LEU A 262 -21.93 2.84 -2.58
C LEU A 262 -21.20 2.41 -1.30
N ILE A 263 -19.92 2.08 -1.44
CA ILE A 263 -18.98 1.94 -0.33
C ILE A 263 -17.89 2.99 -0.55
N GLY A 264 -17.78 3.98 0.35
CA GLY A 264 -16.75 5.02 0.26
C GLY A 264 -15.65 4.80 1.28
N LEU A 265 -14.39 4.98 0.86
CA LEU A 265 -13.23 5.05 1.74
C LEU A 265 -12.79 6.52 1.88
N LEU A 266 -12.59 6.95 3.12
CA LEU A 266 -12.33 8.34 3.47
C LEU A 266 -11.19 8.42 4.50
N ASP A 267 -10.23 9.33 4.31
CA ASP A 267 -9.21 9.60 5.34
C ASP A 267 -9.66 10.71 6.31
N PRO A 268 -9.88 10.40 7.60
CA PRO A 268 -10.30 11.36 8.61
C PRO A 268 -9.25 12.43 8.95
N ALA A 269 -7.97 12.20 8.67
CA ALA A 269 -6.88 13.03 9.16
C ALA A 269 -6.47 14.15 8.20
N ARG A 270 -7.02 14.21 7.00
CA ARG A 270 -6.74 15.28 6.03
C ARG A 270 -7.44 16.60 6.35
N VAL A 271 -7.91 16.75 7.58
CA VAL A 271 -8.63 17.90 8.13
C VAL A 271 -7.70 19.09 8.45
N ALA A 272 -6.39 19.03 8.22
CA ALA A 272 -5.52 20.17 8.55
C ALA A 272 -4.35 20.31 7.58
N ASP A 273 -4.54 21.12 6.55
CA ASP A 273 -3.44 21.86 5.89
C ASP A 273 -3.93 23.13 5.16
N ASN A 274 -5.24 23.25 4.90
CA ASN A 274 -5.82 24.53 4.49
C ASN A 274 -6.43 25.24 5.70
N HIS A 275 -6.17 26.55 5.81
CA HIS A 275 -6.59 27.50 6.86
C HIS A 275 -8.12 27.64 7.11
N SER A 276 -8.92 26.64 6.81
CA SER A 276 -10.32 26.55 7.19
C SER A 276 -10.38 25.88 8.55
N GLN A 277 -10.83 26.60 9.58
CA GLN A 277 -11.24 25.99 10.84
C GLN A 277 -12.15 24.77 10.54
N PRO A 278 -12.05 23.67 11.32
CA PRO A 278 -13.05 22.61 11.22
C PRO A 278 -14.41 23.29 11.39
N GLY A 279 -15.20 23.31 10.33
CA GLY A 279 -16.52 23.94 10.34
C GLY A 279 -17.29 23.36 11.50
N GLU A 280 -17.89 24.22 12.33
CA GLU A 280 -18.85 23.74 13.33
C GLU A 280 -19.86 22.83 12.62
N PRO A 281 -20.20 21.68 13.22
CA PRO A 281 -21.19 20.80 12.62
C PRO A 281 -22.47 21.61 12.37
N ASP A 282 -22.84 21.75 11.09
CA ASP A 282 -24.01 22.51 10.64
C ASP A 282 -25.32 22.01 11.29
N ASP A 283 -25.32 20.78 11.84
CA ASP A 283 -26.46 20.11 12.44
C ASP A 283 -26.10 19.50 13.82
N PRO A 284 -26.87 19.76 14.90
CA PRO A 284 -26.68 19.11 16.19
C PRO A 284 -26.78 17.58 16.16
N LEU A 285 -27.50 17.00 15.19
CA LEU A 285 -27.54 15.56 14.97
C LEU A 285 -26.18 15.02 14.50
N ASP A 286 -25.47 15.77 13.66
CA ASP A 286 -24.14 15.40 13.16
C ASP A 286 -23.11 15.41 14.30
N ALA A 287 -23.20 16.37 15.22
CA ALA A 287 -22.36 16.41 16.42
C ALA A 287 -22.61 15.18 17.31
N GLN A 288 -23.87 14.79 17.49
CA GLN A 288 -24.24 13.63 18.30
C GLN A 288 -23.83 12.31 17.66
N ILE A 289 -23.97 12.17 16.33
CA ILE A 289 -23.46 11.01 15.59
C ILE A 289 -21.95 10.94 15.72
N ALA A 290 -21.24 12.06 15.53
CA ALA A 290 -19.79 12.11 15.65
C ALA A 290 -19.30 11.68 17.04
N GLU A 291 -19.95 12.17 18.09
CA GLU A 291 -19.66 11.80 19.49
C GLU A 291 -19.95 10.32 19.76
N LEU A 292 -21.09 9.79 19.31
CA LEU A 292 -21.47 8.38 19.50
C LEU A 292 -20.67 7.39 18.65
N THR A 293 -20.03 7.86 17.58
CA THR A 293 -19.29 7.00 16.62
C THR A 293 -17.78 7.24 16.65
N HIS A 294 -17.29 8.11 17.53
CA HIS A 294 -15.89 8.59 17.58
C HIS A 294 -15.38 9.03 16.21
N MET A 295 -16.28 9.59 15.42
CA MET A 295 -16.04 10.02 14.05
C MET A 295 -15.52 11.46 14.04
N PRO A 296 -14.63 11.83 13.09
CA PRO A 296 -14.30 13.22 12.87
C PRO A 296 -15.54 14.00 12.45
N GLN A 297 -15.72 15.19 13.04
CA GLN A 297 -16.91 16.00 12.84
C GLN A 297 -17.04 16.55 11.40
N ALA A 298 -15.91 16.75 10.70
CA ALA A 298 -15.89 17.23 9.32
C ALA A 298 -14.84 16.47 8.51
N VAL A 299 -15.25 15.81 7.43
CA VAL A 299 -14.36 15.39 6.34
C VAL A 299 -14.54 16.42 5.22
N THR A 300 -13.45 17.07 4.83
CA THR A 300 -13.46 18.07 3.75
C THR A 300 -13.41 17.40 2.38
N GLY A 301 -13.83 18.12 1.35
CA GLY A 301 -13.74 17.62 -0.03
C GLY A 301 -14.88 16.68 -0.42
N ILE A 302 -15.97 16.59 0.36
CA ILE A 302 -17.14 15.77 0.03
C ILE A 302 -18.42 16.58 0.09
N ALA A 303 -19.25 16.45 -0.94
CA ALA A 303 -20.56 17.06 -1.02
C ALA A 303 -21.51 16.50 0.06
N LYS A 304 -22.30 17.38 0.68
CA LYS A 304 -23.24 17.04 1.77
C LYS A 304 -24.17 15.84 1.45
N PRO A 305 -24.77 15.72 0.25
CA PRO A 305 -25.61 14.55 -0.09
C PRO A 305 -24.84 13.23 0.02
N LEU A 306 -23.61 13.18 -0.48
CA LEU A 306 -22.79 11.97 -0.45
C LEU A 306 -22.30 11.66 0.96
N MET A 307 -21.94 12.68 1.74
CA MET A 307 -21.59 12.53 3.16
C MET A 307 -22.75 11.92 3.97
N ASN A 308 -24.00 12.33 3.70
CA ASN A 308 -25.17 11.76 4.36
C ASN A 308 -25.32 10.27 4.07
N LEU A 309 -25.02 9.83 2.84
CA LEU A 309 -25.03 8.41 2.47
C LEU A 309 -23.93 7.63 3.22
N MET A 310 -22.72 8.20 3.32
CA MET A 310 -21.59 7.57 4.04
C MET A 310 -21.84 7.49 5.55
N ARG A 311 -22.58 8.45 6.12
CA ARG A 311 -22.97 8.49 7.54
C ARG A 311 -24.14 7.56 7.89
N ALA A 312 -24.79 6.93 6.92
CA ALA A 312 -25.87 5.97 7.18
C ALA A 312 -25.38 4.71 7.91
N MET A 313 -24.20 4.21 7.52
CA MET A 313 -23.48 3.16 8.23
C MET A 313 -21.99 3.54 8.29
N PRO A 314 -21.57 4.33 9.30
CA PRO A 314 -20.18 4.74 9.43
C PRO A 314 -19.40 3.67 10.19
N ILE A 315 -18.25 3.27 9.63
CA ILE A 315 -17.25 2.43 10.26
C ILE A 315 -15.97 3.24 10.38
N SER A 316 -15.60 3.60 11.61
CA SER A 316 -14.32 4.25 11.89
C SER A 316 -13.27 3.20 12.22
N ILE A 317 -12.17 3.18 11.47
CA ILE A 317 -11.00 2.36 11.78
C ILE A 317 -10.04 3.24 12.59
N PRO A 318 -9.85 2.95 13.89
CA PRO A 318 -8.97 3.74 14.73
C PRO A 318 -7.51 3.52 14.33
N ARG A 319 -6.70 4.58 14.44
CA ARG A 319 -5.26 4.47 14.22
C ARG A 319 -4.63 3.52 15.22
N LEU A 320 -3.61 2.75 14.84
CA LEU A 320 -2.90 1.86 15.77
C LEU A 320 -2.40 2.58 17.02
N ARG A 321 -1.96 3.84 16.89
CA ARG A 321 -1.47 4.65 18.02
C ARG A 321 -2.53 5.03 19.03
N ASP A 322 -3.82 4.95 18.68
CA ASP A 322 -4.95 5.28 19.54
C ASP A 322 -5.50 4.02 20.26
N ARG A 323 -4.99 2.83 19.89
CA ARG A 323 -5.30 1.52 20.51
C ARG A 323 -4.02 0.72 20.80
N ARG A 324 -3.07 1.34 21.49
CA ARG A 324 -1.72 0.76 21.69
C ARG A 324 -1.74 -0.55 22.47
N GLU A 325 -2.70 -0.70 23.37
CA GLU A 325 -2.98 -1.91 24.14
C GLU A 325 -3.31 -3.12 23.26
N ASP A 326 -3.83 -2.90 22.05
CA ASP A 326 -4.20 -3.96 21.11
C ASP A 326 -3.03 -4.41 20.23
N ILE A 327 -1.99 -3.59 20.08
CA ILE A 327 -0.81 -3.85 19.22
C ILE A 327 -0.22 -5.25 19.48
N PRO A 328 0.00 -5.72 20.72
CA PRO A 328 0.56 -7.06 20.96
C PRO A 328 -0.34 -8.19 20.41
N ALA A 329 -1.66 -8.05 20.55
CA ALA A 329 -2.62 -9.04 20.08
C ALA A 329 -2.70 -9.04 18.54
N LEU A 330 -2.74 -7.85 17.93
CA LEU A 330 -2.73 -7.65 16.49
C LEU A 330 -1.44 -8.19 15.85
N ALA A 331 -0.28 -7.85 16.41
CA ALA A 331 1.02 -8.33 15.95
C ALA A 331 1.11 -9.86 15.97
N LEU A 332 0.62 -10.50 17.03
CA LEU A 332 0.60 -11.97 17.13
C LEU A 332 -0.33 -12.60 16.09
N ALA A 333 -1.49 -12.00 15.85
CA ALA A 333 -2.43 -12.48 14.84
C ALA A 333 -1.86 -12.33 13.42
N LEU A 334 -1.26 -11.18 13.10
CA LEU A 334 -0.60 -10.92 11.81
C LEU A 334 0.59 -11.86 11.60
N LEU A 335 1.39 -12.10 12.63
CA LEU A 335 2.49 -13.07 12.57
C LEU A 335 2.00 -14.49 12.28
N ARG A 336 0.90 -14.92 12.90
CA ARG A 336 0.27 -16.23 12.62
C ARG A 336 -0.19 -16.33 11.17
N GLU A 337 -0.76 -15.26 10.63
CA GLU A 337 -1.23 -15.22 9.25
C GLU A 337 -0.07 -15.22 8.26
N ALA A 338 0.94 -14.36 8.46
CA ALA A 338 2.16 -14.35 7.67
C ALA A 338 2.86 -15.72 7.68
N HIS A 339 2.88 -16.38 8.85
CA HIS A 339 3.44 -17.73 8.98
C HIS A 339 2.68 -18.77 8.16
N ARG A 340 1.35 -18.78 8.20
CA ARG A 340 0.51 -19.66 7.37
C ARG A 340 0.70 -19.39 5.87
N ALA A 341 0.76 -18.13 5.47
CA ALA A 341 1.00 -17.73 4.09
C ALA A 341 2.38 -18.23 3.59
N SER A 342 3.40 -18.20 4.46
CA SER A 342 4.74 -18.70 4.13
C SER A 342 4.80 -20.24 4.07
N GLN A 343 4.05 -20.95 4.92
CA GLN A 343 4.03 -22.41 4.93
C GLN A 343 3.28 -23.05 3.77
N SER A 344 2.24 -22.42 3.22
CA SER A 344 1.62 -22.96 2.00
C SER A 344 2.59 -23.02 0.79
N GLN A 345 3.72 -22.31 0.84
CA GLN A 345 4.82 -22.42 -0.14
C GLN A 345 5.72 -23.65 0.11
N LYS A 346 5.83 -24.12 1.35
CA LYS A 346 6.66 -25.24 1.78
C LYS A 346 5.76 -26.38 2.22
N ARG A 347 5.61 -27.42 1.39
CA ARG A 347 4.80 -28.63 1.65
C ARG A 347 5.28 -29.50 2.83
N THR A 348 5.80 -28.90 3.90
CA THR A 348 6.40 -29.58 5.04
C THR A 348 6.18 -28.78 6.33
N SER A 349 5.49 -29.44 7.26
CA SER A 349 5.36 -29.15 8.69
C SER A 349 4.36 -28.07 9.11
N ASP A 350 3.34 -28.54 9.84
CA ASP A 350 2.38 -27.83 10.69
C ASP A 350 3.09 -27.28 11.95
N SER A 351 4.18 -26.52 11.77
CA SER A 351 4.91 -25.93 12.92
C SER A 351 4.18 -24.71 13.46
N ASP A 352 4.31 -24.45 14.77
CA ASP A 352 3.82 -23.20 15.35
C ASP A 352 4.64 -21.99 14.85
N PRO A 353 4.04 -20.80 14.74
CA PRO A 353 4.79 -19.59 14.42
C PRO A 353 5.79 -19.26 15.54
N PRO A 354 6.91 -18.59 15.22
CA PRO A 354 7.84 -18.07 16.22
C PRO A 354 7.14 -17.23 17.28
N ARG A 355 7.60 -17.31 18.52
CA ARG A 355 7.07 -16.53 19.64
C ARG A 355 7.63 -15.11 19.61
N LEU A 356 6.77 -14.11 19.78
CA LEU A 356 7.22 -12.72 19.98
C LEU A 356 7.91 -12.58 21.35
N GLY A 357 9.16 -12.13 21.32
CA GLY A 357 9.92 -11.77 22.52
C GLY A 357 9.36 -10.51 23.17
N ARG A 358 9.49 -10.41 24.49
CA ARG A 358 9.04 -9.23 25.25
C ARG A 358 9.68 -7.93 24.74
N ASP A 359 10.96 -7.99 24.36
CA ASP A 359 11.72 -6.89 23.77
C ASP A 359 11.20 -6.45 22.40
N ALA A 360 10.64 -7.38 21.60
CA ALA A 360 9.96 -7.05 20.35
C ALA A 360 8.61 -6.40 20.63
N ILE A 361 7.81 -6.96 21.56
CA ILE A 361 6.50 -6.39 21.96
C ILE A 361 6.67 -4.97 22.50
N ASP A 362 7.65 -4.74 23.37
CA ASP A 362 7.94 -3.41 23.92
C ASP A 362 8.29 -2.42 22.81
N ALA A 363 9.09 -2.83 21.80
CA ALA A 363 9.44 -1.98 20.67
C ALA A 363 8.23 -1.68 19.76
N LEU A 364 7.40 -2.67 19.46
CA LEU A 364 6.17 -2.52 18.67
C LEU A 364 5.16 -1.59 19.36
N THR A 365 5.03 -1.69 20.68
CA THR A 365 4.08 -0.87 21.46
C THR A 365 4.54 0.58 21.57
N MET A 366 5.85 0.84 21.61
CA MET A 366 6.40 2.20 21.70
C MET A 366 6.42 2.96 20.36
N TYR A 367 6.42 2.24 19.24
CA TYR A 367 6.53 2.84 17.91
C TYR A 367 5.22 3.60 17.54
N PRO A 368 5.31 4.77 16.88
CA PRO A 368 4.14 5.62 16.62
C PRO A 368 3.24 5.17 15.46
N TRP A 369 3.67 4.19 14.65
CA TRP A 369 2.92 3.66 13.50
C TRP A 369 2.48 4.73 12.48
N PRO A 370 3.43 5.42 11.82
CA PRO A 370 3.11 6.43 10.79
C PRO A 370 2.30 5.89 9.62
N ASN A 371 2.48 4.61 9.27
CA ASN A 371 1.78 3.93 8.18
C ASN A 371 0.79 2.86 8.71
N ASP A 372 0.35 3.03 9.96
CA ASP A 372 -0.74 2.29 10.62
C ASP A 372 -0.68 0.75 10.49
N PHE A 373 -1.83 0.11 10.31
CA PHE A 373 -2.01 -1.34 10.32
C PHE A 373 -1.21 -2.06 9.23
N ASP A 374 -1.07 -1.47 8.04
CA ASP A 374 -0.34 -2.09 6.94
C ASP A 374 1.16 -2.16 7.25
N GLU A 375 1.71 -1.13 7.91
CA GLU A 375 3.11 -1.16 8.40
C GLU A 375 3.33 -2.23 9.46
N LEU A 376 2.35 -2.49 10.33
CA LEU A 376 2.43 -3.57 11.31
C LEU A 376 2.42 -4.94 10.62
N ALA A 377 1.58 -5.14 9.62
CA ALA A 377 1.53 -6.38 8.84
C ALA A 377 2.87 -6.63 8.12
N GLU A 378 3.39 -5.60 7.44
CA GLU A 378 4.69 -5.60 6.77
C GLU A 378 5.83 -5.91 7.76
N ALA A 379 5.82 -5.26 8.92
CA ALA A 379 6.82 -5.49 9.96
C ALA A 379 6.82 -6.93 10.49
N MET A 380 5.64 -7.57 10.62
CA MET A 380 5.54 -8.96 11.05
C MET A 380 6.02 -9.94 9.97
N THR A 381 5.67 -9.69 8.71
CA THR A 381 6.17 -10.46 7.57
C THR A 381 7.70 -10.37 7.44
N SER A 382 8.25 -9.16 7.54
CA SER A 382 9.70 -8.93 7.52
C SER A 382 10.42 -9.56 8.72
N ALA A 383 9.81 -9.51 9.91
CA ALA A 383 10.39 -10.14 11.10
C ALA A 383 10.43 -11.67 10.97
N LEU A 384 9.39 -12.26 10.38
CA LEU A 384 9.30 -13.70 10.11
C LEU A 384 10.35 -14.16 9.08
N SER A 385 10.67 -13.35 8.06
CA SER A 385 11.70 -13.72 7.08
C SER A 385 13.12 -13.63 7.64
N ARG A 386 13.35 -12.79 8.65
CA ARG A 386 14.67 -12.56 9.28
C ARG A 386 14.96 -13.50 10.45
N VAL A 387 13.95 -14.10 11.07
CA VAL A 387 14.14 -14.92 12.27
C VAL A 387 14.76 -16.27 11.93
N VAL A 388 15.80 -16.63 12.67
CA VAL A 388 16.40 -17.96 12.65
C VAL A 388 16.16 -18.59 14.02
N GLY A 389 15.08 -19.36 14.14
CA GLY A 389 14.68 -20.01 15.40
C GLY A 389 13.20 -19.81 15.74
N ASP A 390 12.85 -20.05 17.00
CA ASP A 390 11.47 -20.06 17.51
C ASP A 390 11.07 -18.75 18.20
N ARG A 391 11.92 -17.72 18.17
CA ARG A 391 11.71 -16.45 18.89
C ARG A 391 12.08 -15.24 18.04
N ILE A 392 11.12 -14.34 17.86
CA ILE A 392 11.31 -13.01 17.27
C ILE A 392 11.65 -12.00 18.38
N GLY A 393 12.93 -11.70 18.54
CA GLY A 393 13.43 -10.56 19.33
C GLY A 393 13.43 -9.23 18.56
N ARG A 394 13.79 -8.14 19.25
CA ARG A 394 13.83 -6.77 18.69
C ARG A 394 14.73 -6.68 17.45
N GLU A 395 15.82 -7.43 17.41
CA GLU A 395 16.79 -7.48 16.32
C GLU A 395 16.20 -7.92 14.98
N HIS A 396 15.11 -8.67 14.99
CA HIS A 396 14.44 -9.16 13.78
C HIS A 396 13.44 -8.15 13.22
N LEU A 397 13.02 -7.14 14.00
CA LEU A 397 12.09 -6.11 13.52
C LEU A 397 12.77 -5.21 12.45
N PRO A 398 11.97 -4.51 11.61
CA PRO A 398 12.49 -3.49 10.71
C PRO A 398 13.37 -2.44 11.41
N LEU A 399 14.36 -1.91 10.70
CA LEU A 399 15.33 -0.96 11.25
C LEU A 399 14.66 0.28 11.85
N VAL A 400 13.61 0.79 11.21
CA VAL A 400 12.82 1.96 11.65
C VAL A 400 12.19 1.77 13.03
N ILE A 401 11.68 0.57 13.33
CA ILE A 401 11.12 0.22 14.64
C ILE A 401 12.26 -0.02 15.64
N ARG A 402 13.35 -0.67 15.20
CA ARG A 402 14.52 -0.97 16.04
C ARG A 402 15.25 0.28 16.53
N SER A 403 15.39 1.28 15.68
CA SER A 403 16.11 2.52 15.96
C SER A 403 15.29 3.52 16.76
N PHE A 404 13.96 3.37 16.79
CA PHE A 404 13.09 4.23 17.58
C PHE A 404 13.46 4.18 19.08
N ARG A 405 13.65 5.35 19.66
CA ARG A 405 13.94 5.56 21.09
C ARG A 405 13.06 6.72 21.57
N VAL A 406 12.26 6.48 22.59
CA VAL A 406 11.62 7.55 23.34
C VAL A 406 12.72 8.26 24.13
N GLY A 407 13.06 9.48 23.74
CA GLY A 407 14.03 10.30 24.49
C GLY A 407 13.48 10.65 25.89
N PRO A 408 14.33 10.92 26.89
CA PRO A 408 13.90 11.27 28.25
C PRO A 408 13.04 12.54 28.38
N ASN A 409 12.79 13.29 27.30
CA ASN A 409 11.99 14.52 27.31
C ASN A 409 10.52 14.33 26.89
N ALA A 410 10.05 13.12 26.58
CA ALA A 410 8.69 12.91 26.07
C ALA A 410 7.59 12.82 27.15
N THR A 411 7.81 13.35 28.37
CA THR A 411 6.82 13.34 29.48
C THR A 411 6.52 14.73 30.05
N SER A 412 6.80 15.80 29.31
CA SER A 412 6.29 17.13 29.64
C SER A 412 5.79 17.86 28.39
N GLU A 413 4.66 17.40 27.87
CA GLU A 413 3.76 18.24 27.08
C GLU A 413 2.33 18.01 27.61
N ARG A 414 2.09 18.50 28.82
CA ARG A 414 0.80 19.10 29.15
C ARG A 414 0.96 20.58 28.87
N GLU A 415 0.01 21.12 28.10
CA GLU A 415 -0.27 22.55 27.98
C GLU A 415 0.92 23.42 27.53
N SER A 416 1.18 23.39 26.23
CA SER A 416 1.67 24.57 25.54
C SER A 416 0.75 24.85 24.37
N GLU A 417 0.20 26.08 24.39
CA GLU A 417 -0.54 26.75 23.33
C GLU A 417 0.06 26.50 21.95
N PRO A 418 -0.72 26.61 20.86
CA PRO A 418 -0.21 26.40 19.53
C PRO A 418 0.79 27.52 19.24
N GLU A 419 2.09 27.23 19.37
CA GLU A 419 3.08 27.96 18.59
C GLU A 419 2.73 27.69 17.15
N LYS A 420 2.09 28.71 16.55
CA LYS A 420 2.00 28.91 15.11
C LYS A 420 3.28 28.36 14.51
N ALA A 421 3.15 27.31 13.71
CA ALA A 421 4.15 26.99 12.72
C ALA A 421 4.28 28.26 11.88
N ASP A 422 5.30 29.06 12.20
CA ASP A 422 5.81 30.06 11.29
C ASP A 422 6.20 29.23 10.06
N ASN A 423 5.36 29.27 9.03
CA ASN A 423 5.71 28.99 7.64
C ASN A 423 6.70 30.05 7.14
N ASN A 424 7.74 30.26 7.92
CA ASN A 424 8.92 31.02 7.60
C ASN A 424 10.07 30.03 7.68
N PHE A 425 10.18 29.20 6.65
CA PHE A 425 11.40 28.50 6.32
C PHE A 425 12.44 29.56 5.91
N ARG A 426 12.87 30.39 6.86
CA ARG A 426 14.07 31.20 6.76
C ARG A 426 15.23 30.24 6.98
N ILE A 427 15.62 29.58 5.90
CA ILE A 427 17.02 29.22 5.76
C ILE A 427 17.75 30.57 5.78
N ASP A 428 18.41 30.90 6.90
CA ASP A 428 19.54 31.82 6.84
C ASP A 428 20.42 31.29 5.72
N SER A 429 20.49 32.05 4.60
CA SER A 429 21.09 31.74 3.29
C SER A 429 21.62 30.31 3.11
N LEU A 430 21.21 29.60 2.05
CA LEU A 430 21.78 28.27 1.72
C LEU A 430 23.32 28.22 1.85
N ASP A 431 23.98 29.34 1.52
CA ASP A 431 25.43 29.52 1.70
C ASP A 431 25.88 29.42 3.17
N ASP A 432 25.15 30.00 4.13
CA ASP A 432 25.46 29.97 5.56
C ASP A 432 25.25 28.57 6.15
N ALA A 433 24.17 27.89 5.76
CA ALA A 433 23.90 26.51 6.17
C ALA A 433 24.98 25.54 5.66
N VAL A 434 25.37 25.67 4.39
CA VAL A 434 26.47 24.88 3.80
C VAL A 434 27.80 25.23 4.46
N GLN A 435 28.06 26.51 4.76
CA GLN A 435 29.30 26.92 5.42
C GLN A 435 29.41 26.38 6.85
N LYS A 436 28.30 26.35 7.61
CA LYS A 436 28.27 25.77 8.95
C LYS A 436 28.56 24.27 8.92
N TYR A 437 27.94 23.55 7.98
CA TYR A 437 28.19 22.12 7.80
C TYR A 437 29.63 21.83 7.32
N GLU A 438 30.16 22.64 6.42
CA GLU A 438 31.54 22.53 5.95
C GLU A 438 32.55 22.75 7.10
N ARG A 439 32.29 23.73 7.98
CA ARG A 439 33.14 24.01 9.15
C ARG A 439 33.13 22.86 10.15
N GLU A 440 31.96 22.29 10.44
CA GLU A 440 31.84 21.11 11.32
C GLU A 440 32.61 19.90 10.78
N LEU A 441 32.58 19.68 9.45
CA LEU A 441 33.36 18.60 8.82
C LEU A 441 34.86 18.83 8.91
N ILE A 442 35.31 20.08 8.74
CA ILE A 442 36.71 20.46 8.88
C ILE A 442 37.20 20.24 10.32
N ASP A 443 36.42 20.64 11.31
CA ASP A 443 36.78 20.48 12.72
C ASP A 443 36.89 19.00 13.11
N ARG A 444 35.90 18.17 12.72
CA ARG A 444 35.96 16.71 12.97
C ARG A 444 37.17 16.05 12.29
N ALA A 445 37.52 16.49 11.07
CA ALA A 445 38.68 15.96 10.37
C ALA A 445 40.01 16.41 10.99
N MET A 446 40.06 17.62 11.54
CA MET A 446 41.21 18.16 12.27
C MET A 446 41.42 17.45 13.60
N ASP A 447 40.35 17.20 14.36
CA ASP A 447 40.36 16.45 15.62
C ASP A 447 40.82 15.00 15.40
N ALA A 448 40.22 14.32 14.41
CA ALA A 448 40.56 12.95 14.07
C ALA A 448 41.98 12.80 13.50
N SER A 449 42.59 13.90 13.04
CA SER A 449 43.96 13.96 12.53
C SER A 449 44.94 14.57 13.53
N GLN A 450 44.51 14.83 14.78
CA GLN A 450 45.31 15.43 15.85
C GLN A 450 46.04 16.71 15.42
N GLY A 451 45.37 17.56 14.64
CA GLY A 451 45.94 18.82 14.14
C GLY A 451 46.86 18.69 12.92
N ASN A 452 47.06 17.49 12.37
CA ASN A 452 47.81 17.31 11.13
C ASN A 452 46.99 17.72 9.90
N LYS A 453 47.21 18.96 9.45
CA LYS A 453 46.51 19.58 8.30
C LYS A 453 46.64 18.80 6.98
N ALA A 454 47.75 18.07 6.77
CA ALA A 454 47.94 17.27 5.54
C ALA A 454 47.15 15.96 5.57
N GLU A 455 46.94 15.40 6.76
CA GLU A 455 46.12 14.21 6.99
C GLU A 455 44.62 14.56 6.95
N ALA A 456 44.23 15.66 7.60
CA ALA A 456 42.85 16.15 7.59
C ALA A 456 42.35 16.44 6.17
N ALA A 457 43.18 17.10 5.33
CA ALA A 457 42.85 17.36 3.93
C ALA A 457 42.65 16.07 3.13
N ARG A 458 43.47 15.04 3.37
CA ARG A 458 43.37 13.75 2.69
C ARG A 458 42.09 13.00 3.07
N ARG A 459 41.71 13.04 4.36
CA ARG A 459 40.47 12.45 4.87
C ARG A 459 39.22 13.15 4.33
N LEU A 460 39.30 14.45 4.12
CA LEU A 460 38.22 15.25 3.53
C LEU A 460 38.19 15.20 2.00
N GLY A 461 39.15 14.54 1.34
CA GLY A 461 39.21 14.46 -0.11
C GLY A 461 39.50 15.79 -0.81
N ILE A 462 40.07 16.78 -0.11
CA ILE A 462 40.39 18.10 -0.66
C ILE A 462 41.90 18.38 -0.65
N SER A 463 42.35 19.32 -1.47
CA SER A 463 43.75 19.73 -1.46
C SER A 463 44.12 20.46 -0.16
N ARG A 464 45.36 20.28 0.30
CA ARG A 464 45.88 20.98 1.50
C ARG A 464 45.74 22.50 1.39
N ALA A 465 45.94 23.07 0.20
CA ALA A 465 45.77 24.50 -0.06
C ALA A 465 44.30 24.95 0.10
N ARG A 466 43.33 24.12 -0.31
CA ARG A 466 41.90 24.39 -0.16
C ARG A 466 41.46 24.33 1.30
N LEU A 467 41.97 23.37 2.07
CA LEU A 467 41.74 23.29 3.52
C LEU A 467 42.29 24.52 4.25
N LEU A 468 43.53 24.94 3.95
CA LEU A 468 44.13 26.13 4.56
C LEU A 468 43.31 27.40 4.29
N ARG A 469 42.84 27.58 3.05
CA ARG A 469 41.98 28.72 2.68
C ARG A 469 40.63 28.75 3.43
N LYS A 470 40.16 27.60 3.91
CA LYS A 470 38.91 27.45 4.69
C LYS A 470 39.13 27.53 6.20
N LEU A 471 40.37 27.44 6.66
CA LEU A 471 40.76 27.65 8.07
C LEU A 471 41.14 29.11 8.33
N ASP A 472 41.70 29.79 7.32
CA ASP A 472 42.19 31.18 7.44
C ASP A 472 41.13 32.24 7.04
N GLY A 473 39.94 31.81 6.61
CA GLY A 473 38.79 32.67 6.26
C GLY A 473 37.49 32.06 6.71
#